data_AF-A0A3D1MGC0-F1
#
_entry.id   AF-A0A3D1MGC0-F1
#
_cell.length_a   1.000
_cell.length_b   1.000
_cell.length_c   1.000
_cell.angle_alpha   90.00
_cell.angle_beta   90.00
_cell.angle_gamma   90.00
#
_symmetry.space_group_name_H-M   'P 1'
#
loop_
_entity.id
_entity.type
_entity.pdbx_description
1 polymer ?
#
loop_
_entity_poly.entity_id
_entity_poly.type
_entity_poly.pdbx_seq_one_letter_code
_entity_poly.pdbx_strand_id
1 'polypeptide(L)'
;MNHHNQHFGDRKKRVPVFIFLFVMTAILTGCQHEKSAVNTPPIIEVPNQSTTSTPTTALPDLQPEQPPIVAEKKVYTTVDFSEYNSDYQFKAIIPPNYQVEYVNVIESINIYDPQAEGGVPRDQPQIFIRKFSASTFLTLNTV
;
A
#
# COMPACT_ATOMS: atom_id res chain seq x y z
N MET A 1 -43.10 -24.28 28.26
CA MET A 1 -41.87 -24.32 29.07
C MET A 1 -41.18 -25.66 28.82
N ASN A 2 -40.24 -25.71 27.87
CA ASN A 2 -39.45 -26.90 27.57
C ASN A 2 -37.98 -26.55 27.77
N HIS A 3 -37.38 -27.11 28.82
CA HIS A 3 -35.95 -27.02 29.11
C HIS A 3 -35.21 -28.00 28.19
N HIS A 4 -34.38 -27.48 27.29
CA HIS A 4 -33.45 -28.27 26.51
C HIS A 4 -32.04 -28.00 27.01
N ASN A 5 -31.52 -28.92 27.84
CA ASN A 5 -30.15 -28.95 28.31
C ASN A 5 -29.25 -29.47 27.19
N GLN A 6 -28.37 -28.62 26.65
CA GLN A 6 -27.30 -29.07 25.77
C GLN A 6 -26.01 -29.29 26.57
N HIS A 7 -25.58 -30.54 26.52
CA HIS A 7 -24.46 -31.15 27.20
C HIS A 7 -23.13 -30.62 26.63
N PHE A 8 -22.29 -30.08 27.51
CA PHE A 8 -20.92 -29.66 27.20
C PHE A 8 -20.06 -30.90 26.84
N GLY A 9 -19.47 -30.87 25.65
CA GLY A 9 -18.50 -31.86 25.18
C GLY A 9 -17.08 -31.34 25.40
N ASP A 10 -16.46 -31.79 26.48
CA ASP A 10 -15.08 -31.50 26.87
C ASP A 10 -14.09 -32.21 25.91
N ARG A 11 -13.57 -31.49 24.90
CA ARG A 11 -12.53 -32.03 24.01
C ARG A 11 -11.15 -31.57 24.50
N LYS A 12 -10.53 -32.41 25.34
CA LYS A 12 -9.09 -32.38 25.65
C LYS A 12 -8.26 -32.46 24.36
N LYS A 13 -7.81 -31.31 23.84
CA LYS A 13 -6.84 -31.25 22.75
C LYS A 13 -5.47 -31.64 23.30
N ARG A 14 -5.01 -32.85 22.96
CA ARG A 14 -3.64 -33.30 23.19
C ARG A 14 -2.72 -32.52 22.25
N VAL A 15 -1.86 -31.68 22.82
CA VAL A 15 -0.80 -30.96 22.09
C VAL A 15 0.35 -31.93 21.83
N PRO A 16 0.76 -32.19 20.57
CA PRO A 16 1.91 -33.04 20.30
C PRO A 16 3.23 -32.30 20.60
N VAL A 17 3.95 -32.78 21.61
CA VAL A 17 5.28 -32.37 22.07
C VAL A 17 6.37 -32.95 21.14
N PHE A 18 6.32 -32.64 19.84
CA PHE A 18 7.25 -33.20 18.84
C PHE A 18 7.80 -32.19 17.82
N ILE A 19 7.90 -30.91 18.17
CA ILE A 19 8.52 -29.87 17.32
C ILE A 19 9.57 -29.09 18.13
N PHE A 20 10.54 -29.80 18.70
CA PHE A 20 11.72 -29.18 19.33
C PHE A 20 13.05 -29.73 18.78
N LEU A 21 13.02 -30.62 17.79
CA LEU A 21 14.23 -31.27 17.24
C LEU A 21 14.64 -30.79 15.83
N PHE A 22 14.01 -29.75 15.29
CA PHE A 22 14.37 -29.18 13.96
C PHE A 22 15.00 -27.78 14.02
N VAL A 23 15.19 -27.21 15.22
CA VAL A 23 15.73 -25.84 15.40
C VAL A 23 17.26 -25.81 15.58
N MET A 24 17.94 -26.96 15.64
CA MET A 24 19.39 -27.03 15.89
C MET A 24 20.28 -27.26 14.65
N THR A 25 19.72 -27.46 13.46
CA THR A 25 20.52 -27.71 12.22
C THR A 25 20.64 -26.51 11.29
N ALA A 26 20.04 -25.35 11.61
CA ALA A 26 20.06 -24.17 10.75
C ALA A 26 21.15 -23.13 11.09
N ILE A 27 22.15 -23.46 11.93
CA ILE A 27 23.18 -22.50 12.38
C ILE A 27 24.52 -22.65 11.63
N LEU A 28 24.64 -23.55 10.63
CA LEU A 28 25.95 -23.88 10.03
C LEU A 28 26.09 -23.69 8.50
N THR A 29 25.16 -22.99 7.84
CA THR A 29 25.30 -22.57 6.43
C THR A 29 24.67 -21.20 6.25
N GLY A 30 25.36 -20.12 5.88
CA GLY A 30 26.75 -19.90 5.59
C GLY A 30 26.89 -18.40 5.34
N CYS A 31 27.96 -17.79 5.84
CA CYS A 31 28.33 -16.43 5.48
C CYS A 31 28.77 -16.42 4.01
N GLN A 32 27.83 -16.18 3.08
CA GLN A 32 28.22 -15.75 1.74
C GLN A 32 28.61 -14.28 1.82
N HIS A 33 29.91 -14.06 1.66
CA HIS A 33 30.54 -12.75 1.48
C HIS A 33 29.97 -12.12 0.21
N GLU A 34 29.00 -11.23 0.36
CA GLU A 34 28.46 -10.44 -0.73
C GLU A 34 29.51 -9.39 -1.11
N LYS A 35 30.17 -9.57 -2.26
CA LYS A 35 31.02 -8.54 -2.86
C LYS A 35 30.14 -7.34 -3.16
N SER A 36 30.30 -6.26 -2.39
CA SER A 36 29.69 -4.97 -2.69
C SER A 36 30.14 -4.51 -4.07
N ALA A 37 29.26 -4.65 -5.06
CA ALA A 37 29.37 -3.90 -6.29
C ALA A 37 29.11 -2.44 -5.94
N VAL A 38 30.09 -1.58 -6.24
CA VAL A 38 29.93 -0.12 -6.21
C VAL A 38 28.87 0.23 -7.25
N ASN A 39 27.63 0.38 -6.80
CA ASN A 39 26.55 0.94 -7.60
C ASN A 39 26.79 2.45 -7.67
N THR A 40 27.48 2.89 -8.71
CA THR A 40 27.42 4.29 -9.15
C THR A 40 25.94 4.59 -9.46
N PRO A 41 25.32 5.58 -8.81
CA PRO A 41 23.95 5.93 -9.13
C PRO A 41 23.87 6.33 -10.62
N PRO A 42 22.90 5.82 -11.39
CA PRO A 42 22.69 6.30 -12.74
C PRO A 42 22.42 7.81 -12.68
N ILE A 43 23.26 8.58 -13.37
CA ILE A 43 22.99 10.00 -13.63
C ILE A 43 21.74 10.02 -14.50
N ILE A 44 20.60 10.35 -13.90
CA ILE A 44 19.36 10.58 -14.63
C ILE A 44 19.51 11.96 -15.28
N GLU A 45 19.86 11.98 -16.57
CA GLU A 45 19.68 13.16 -17.40
C GLU A 45 18.18 13.43 -17.50
N VAL A 46 17.71 14.45 -16.78
CA VAL A 46 16.34 14.96 -16.92
C VAL A 46 16.26 15.73 -18.23
N PRO A 47 15.51 15.27 -19.26
CA PRO A 47 15.35 16.03 -20.47
C PRO A 47 14.41 17.19 -20.17
N ASN A 48 14.99 18.38 -19.96
CA ASN A 48 14.21 19.61 -19.83
C ASN A 48 13.72 20.05 -21.21
N GLN A 49 12.67 19.41 -21.74
CA GLN A 49 11.97 19.88 -22.93
C GLN A 49 10.95 20.96 -22.53
N SER A 50 11.42 22.21 -22.46
CA SER A 50 10.53 23.36 -22.62
C SER A 50 10.18 23.51 -24.10
N THR A 51 9.06 22.93 -24.51
CA THR A 51 8.43 23.26 -25.79
C THR A 51 7.64 24.56 -25.63
N THR A 52 8.24 25.65 -26.11
CA THR A 52 7.55 26.92 -26.36
C THR A 52 6.54 26.72 -27.49
N SER A 53 5.25 26.61 -27.16
CA SER A 53 4.16 26.57 -28.12
C SER A 53 3.93 27.96 -28.73
N THR A 54 4.07 28.05 -30.06
CA THR A 54 3.69 29.20 -30.88
C THR A 54 2.17 29.40 -30.82
N PRO A 55 1.66 30.63 -30.64
CA PRO A 55 0.22 30.89 -30.73
C PRO A 55 -0.19 30.90 -32.21
N THR A 56 -0.72 29.78 -32.70
CA THR A 56 -1.43 29.73 -33.98
C THR A 56 -2.85 30.24 -33.78
N THR A 57 -3.13 31.44 -34.28
CA THR A 57 -4.48 31.99 -34.42
C THR A 57 -5.25 31.17 -35.46
N ALA A 58 -5.88 30.08 -35.02
CA ALA A 58 -6.83 29.32 -35.80
C ALA A 58 -8.23 29.97 -35.69
N LEU A 59 -8.96 29.97 -36.81
CA LEU A 59 -10.36 30.42 -36.89
C LEU A 59 -11.26 29.66 -35.89
N PRO A 60 -12.37 30.25 -35.43
CA PRO A 60 -13.33 29.59 -34.56
C PRO A 60 -13.99 28.42 -35.32
N ASP A 61 -13.49 27.22 -35.05
CA ASP A 61 -14.13 25.97 -35.41
C ASP A 61 -15.41 25.86 -34.58
N LEU A 62 -16.54 25.64 -35.26
CA LEU A 62 -17.85 25.50 -34.62
C LEU A 62 -17.88 24.14 -33.93
N GLN A 63 -17.40 24.12 -32.69
CA GLN A 63 -17.36 22.95 -31.84
C GLN A 63 -18.81 22.43 -31.69
N PRO A 64 -19.11 21.20 -32.15
CA PRO A 64 -20.45 20.65 -32.02
C PRO A 64 -20.86 20.66 -30.55
N GLU A 65 -22.06 21.18 -30.26
CA GLU A 65 -22.64 21.20 -28.93
C GLU A 65 -22.56 19.79 -28.33
N GLN A 66 -21.58 19.58 -27.44
CA GLN A 66 -21.45 18.35 -26.71
C GLN A 66 -22.68 18.27 -25.80
N PRO A 67 -23.47 17.18 -25.86
CA PRO A 67 -24.67 17.05 -25.07
C PRO A 67 -24.34 17.28 -23.59
N PRO A 68 -25.25 17.91 -22.81
CA PRO A 68 -25.00 18.24 -21.42
C PRO A 68 -24.57 16.99 -20.67
N ILE A 69 -23.30 16.99 -20.21
CA ILE A 69 -22.73 15.91 -19.43
C ILE A 69 -23.52 15.88 -18.13
N VAL A 70 -24.46 14.95 -18.02
CA VAL A 70 -25.16 14.69 -16.77
C VAL A 70 -24.12 14.16 -15.81
N ALA A 71 -23.62 15.03 -14.93
CA ALA A 71 -22.61 14.68 -13.95
C ALA A 71 -23.19 13.59 -13.04
N GLU A 72 -22.72 12.36 -13.24
CA GLU A 72 -23.07 11.25 -12.37
C GLU A 72 -22.59 11.58 -10.95
N LYS A 73 -23.52 11.59 -10.00
CA LYS A 73 -23.23 11.90 -8.60
C LYS A 73 -22.35 10.79 -8.03
N LYS A 74 -21.03 11.01 -8.03
CA LYS A 74 -20.07 10.11 -7.37
C LYS A 74 -20.37 10.07 -5.87
N VAL A 75 -20.67 8.88 -5.36
CA VAL A 75 -20.83 8.63 -3.93
C VAL A 75 -19.45 8.41 -3.34
N TYR A 76 -19.03 9.23 -2.39
CA TYR A 76 -17.74 9.08 -1.72
C TYR A 76 -17.90 8.53 -0.31
N THR A 77 -16.90 7.81 0.17
CA THR A 77 -16.86 7.25 1.53
C THR A 77 -15.81 7.97 2.34
N THR A 78 -16.15 8.40 3.56
CA THR A 78 -15.18 8.95 4.51
C THR A 78 -14.60 7.81 5.34
N VAL A 79 -13.28 7.66 5.36
CA VAL A 79 -12.57 6.65 6.14
C VAL A 79 -11.78 7.32 7.26
N ASP A 80 -11.92 6.82 8.49
CA ASP A 80 -11.13 7.22 9.65
C ASP A 80 -9.94 6.27 9.81
N PHE A 81 -8.72 6.77 9.56
CA PHE A 81 -7.53 5.91 9.56
C PHE A 81 -7.04 5.55 10.96
N SER A 82 -7.56 6.22 11.99
CA SER A 82 -7.24 5.88 13.38
C SER A 82 -7.79 4.51 13.81
N GLU A 83 -8.78 3.98 13.07
CA GLU A 83 -9.32 2.64 13.26
C GLU A 83 -8.33 1.53 12.88
N TYR A 84 -7.36 1.81 11.99
CA TYR A 84 -6.33 0.85 11.60
C TYR A 84 -5.10 0.93 12.51
N ASN A 85 -4.67 2.15 12.83
CA ASN A 85 -3.57 2.40 13.76
C ASN A 85 -3.70 3.82 14.34
N SER A 86 -3.53 3.97 15.65
CA SER A 86 -3.68 5.24 16.38
C SER A 86 -2.72 6.35 15.96
N ASP A 87 -1.65 6.02 15.25
CA ASP A 87 -0.70 7.00 14.71
C ASP A 87 -1.27 7.74 13.48
N TYR A 88 -2.27 7.17 12.80
CA TYR A 88 -2.93 7.79 11.65
C TYR A 88 -4.16 8.60 12.08
N GLN A 89 -3.92 9.73 12.74
CA GLN A 89 -4.98 10.61 13.27
C GLN A 89 -5.59 11.52 12.20
N PHE A 90 -5.97 10.96 11.05
CA PHE A 90 -6.60 11.70 9.97
C PHE A 90 -7.75 10.90 9.34
N LYS A 91 -8.61 11.62 8.61
CA LYS A 91 -9.68 11.04 7.80
C LYS A 91 -9.49 11.46 6.36
N ALA A 92 -9.91 10.62 5.41
CA ALA A 92 -9.96 11.00 4.00
C ALA A 92 -11.28 10.60 3.35
N ILE A 93 -11.62 11.32 2.29
CA ILE A 93 -12.74 11.00 1.41
C ILE A 93 -12.16 10.16 0.27
N ILE A 94 -12.65 8.94 0.13
CA ILE A 94 -12.15 7.95 -0.82
C ILE A 94 -13.26 7.65 -1.84
N PRO A 95 -12.93 7.51 -3.14
CA PRO A 95 -13.91 7.09 -4.14
C PRO A 95 -14.47 5.69 -3.83
N PRO A 96 -15.70 5.37 -4.25
CA PRO A 96 -16.42 4.19 -3.80
C PRO A 96 -15.82 2.89 -4.34
N ASN A 97 -15.07 2.95 -5.44
CA ASN A 97 -14.38 1.83 -6.05
C ASN A 97 -13.02 1.54 -5.40
N TYR A 98 -12.52 2.39 -4.51
CA TYR A 98 -11.21 2.17 -3.88
C TYR A 98 -11.36 1.34 -2.60
N GLN A 99 -10.38 0.48 -2.38
CA GLN A 99 -10.23 -0.34 -1.19
C GLN A 99 -9.08 0.17 -0.33
N VAL A 100 -9.22 0.04 0.98
CA VAL A 100 -8.19 0.35 1.98
C VAL A 100 -7.69 -0.96 2.60
N GLU A 101 -6.38 -1.15 2.63
CA GLU A 101 -5.71 -2.28 3.27
C GLU A 101 -4.64 -1.78 4.24
N TYR A 102 -4.62 -2.30 5.46
CA TYR A 102 -3.57 -2.03 6.43
C TYR A 102 -2.57 -3.19 6.48
N VAL A 103 -1.32 -2.92 6.17
CA VAL A 103 -0.23 -3.90 6.14
C VAL A 103 0.58 -3.82 7.42
N ASN A 104 0.19 -4.63 8.42
CA ASN A 104 0.77 -4.63 9.77
C ASN A 104 2.30 -4.72 9.79
N VAL A 105 2.90 -5.54 8.91
CA VAL A 105 4.35 -5.85 8.92
C VAL A 105 5.22 -4.62 8.66
N ILE A 106 4.72 -3.66 7.88
CA ILE A 106 5.46 -2.46 7.49
C ILE A 106 4.81 -1.17 7.99
N GLU A 107 3.78 -1.31 8.83
CA GLU A 107 2.95 -0.22 9.37
C GLU A 107 2.56 0.78 8.26
N SER A 108 1.84 0.28 7.25
CA SER A 108 1.41 1.10 6.11
C SER A 108 -0.04 0.88 5.73
N ILE A 109 -0.61 1.88 5.07
CA ILE A 109 -1.94 1.85 4.49
C ILE A 109 -1.80 1.89 2.96
N ASN A 110 -2.46 0.96 2.27
CA ASN A 110 -2.63 0.95 0.83
C ASN A 110 -4.04 1.42 0.51
N ILE A 111 -4.19 2.33 -0.47
CA ILE A 111 -5.48 2.74 -1.02
C ILE A 111 -5.41 2.53 -2.53
N TYR A 112 -6.21 1.60 -3.06
CA TYR A 112 -6.09 1.15 -4.45
C TYR A 112 -7.47 0.82 -5.04
N ASP A 113 -7.57 0.84 -6.37
CA ASP A 113 -8.77 0.35 -7.08
C ASP A 113 -8.56 -1.13 -7.45
N PRO A 114 -9.32 -2.08 -6.88
CA PRO A 114 -9.18 -3.50 -7.18
C PRO A 114 -9.56 -3.84 -8.63
N GLN A 115 -10.23 -2.95 -9.35
CA GLN A 115 -10.56 -3.11 -10.78
C GLN A 115 -9.47 -2.55 -11.71
N ALA A 116 -8.45 -1.86 -11.18
CA ALA A 116 -7.33 -1.40 -11.98
C ALA A 116 -6.45 -2.57 -12.43
N GLU A 117 -5.74 -2.37 -13.54
CA GLU A 117 -4.83 -3.38 -14.09
C GLU A 117 -3.75 -3.76 -13.08
N GLY A 118 -3.59 -5.07 -12.85
CA GLY A 118 -2.61 -5.65 -11.92
C GLY A 118 -3.04 -7.04 -11.45
N GLY A 119 -2.08 -7.96 -11.27
CA GLY A 119 -2.38 -9.32 -10.82
C GLY A 119 -2.60 -9.44 -9.31
N VAL A 120 -2.01 -8.51 -8.53
CA VAL A 120 -2.13 -8.40 -7.07
C VAL A 120 -2.23 -6.92 -6.66
N PRO A 121 -2.77 -6.60 -5.46
CA PRO A 121 -2.93 -5.21 -5.01
C PRO A 121 -1.65 -4.35 -5.09
N ARG A 122 -0.49 -4.96 -4.87
CA ARG A 122 0.81 -4.27 -4.93
C ARG A 122 1.18 -3.79 -6.33
N ASP A 123 0.67 -4.45 -7.36
CA ASP A 123 0.96 -4.14 -8.76
C ASP A 123 -0.03 -3.11 -9.33
N GLN A 124 -1.14 -2.87 -8.64
CA GLN A 124 -2.15 -1.89 -9.04
C GLN A 124 -1.69 -0.46 -8.70
N PRO A 125 -2.12 0.56 -9.48
CA PRO A 125 -1.94 1.95 -9.10
C PRO A 125 -2.54 2.22 -7.72
N GLN A 126 -1.70 2.69 -6.79
CA GLN A 126 -2.09 2.85 -5.39
C GLN A 126 -1.48 4.08 -4.74
N ILE A 127 -2.18 4.58 -3.72
CA ILE A 127 -1.65 5.54 -2.75
C ILE A 127 -1.12 4.73 -1.58
N PHE A 128 0.17 4.89 -1.29
CA PHE A 128 0.86 4.19 -0.22
C PHE A 128 1.23 5.17 0.89
N ILE A 129 0.70 4.97 2.09
CA ILE A 129 0.96 5.83 3.25
C ILE A 129 1.71 5.02 4.30
N ARG A 130 2.95 5.43 4.62
CA ARG A 130 3.78 4.77 5.61
C ARG A 130 4.29 5.75 6.66
N LYS A 131 4.16 5.36 7.92
CA LYS A 131 4.75 6.11 9.03
C LYS A 131 6.24 5.78 9.12
N PHE A 132 7.06 6.82 9.26
CA PHE A 132 8.47 6.67 9.59
C PHE A 132 8.74 7.36 10.92
N SER A 133 9.18 6.60 11.91
CA SER A 133 9.69 7.15 13.16
C SER A 133 11.20 7.34 13.02
N ALA A 134 11.60 8.57 12.70
CA ALA A 134 13.01 8.94 12.72
C ALA A 134 13.44 9.20 14.17
N SER A 135 13.73 8.15 14.94
CA SER A 135 14.28 8.30 16.30
C SER A 135 15.76 8.68 16.29
N THR A 136 16.44 8.44 15.17
CA THR A 136 17.87 8.68 15.02
C THR A 136 18.10 9.25 13.63
N PHE A 137 18.49 10.52 13.56
CA PHE A 137 19.17 10.98 12.36
C PHE A 137 20.42 10.11 12.23
N LEU A 138 20.50 9.32 11.16
CA LEU A 138 21.78 8.87 10.64
C LEU A 138 22.50 10.15 10.22
N THR A 139 23.12 10.85 11.18
CA THR A 139 24.21 11.75 10.88
C THR A 139 25.28 10.84 10.32
N LEU A 140 25.27 10.66 8.99
CA LEU A 140 26.42 10.15 8.30
C LEU A 140 27.59 10.99 8.83
N ASN A 141 28.59 10.33 9.40
CA ASN A 141 29.86 10.95 9.77
C ASN A 141 30.57 11.33 8.46
N THR A 142 30.02 12.23 7.66
CA THR A 142 30.73 12.86 6.56
C THR A 142 31.47 14.03 7.14
N VAL A 143 32.74 13.77 7.43
CA VAL A 143 33.81 14.77 7.50
C VAL A 143 34.23 15.12 6.08
#